data_AF-A0AA35IEZ2-F1
#
_entry.id   AF-A0AA35IEZ2-F1
#
_cell.length_a   1.000
_cell.length_b   1.000
_cell.length_c   1.000
_cell.angle_alpha   90.00
_cell.angle_beta   90.00
_cell.angle_gamma   90.00
#
_symmetry.space_group_name_H-M   'P 1'
#
loop_
_entity.id
_entity.type
_entity.pdbx_description
1 polymer ?
#
loop_
_entity_poly.entity_id
_entity_poly.type
_entity_poly.pdbx_seq_one_letter_code
_entity_poly.pdbx_strand_id
1 'polypeptide(L)'
;MKKRTYMDKPLGDTEWLLEQWGSWRMDGMGVPRYVSPSITAATAGGGTEYSLTDDTALVIDSAVAKLTQRNQQMGDFVWLYFGSKWTMVRIGEASRMSERSAREIVKQGVAWVDSFLEQFREAA
;
A
#
# COMPACT_ATOMS: atom_id res chain seq x y z
N MET A 1 -12.33 3.83 -10.91
CA MET A 1 -11.06 3.17 -11.27
C MET A 1 -11.37 1.77 -11.79
N LYS A 2 -10.72 1.29 -12.86
CA LYS A 2 -10.83 -0.14 -13.25
C LYS A 2 -10.38 -1.00 -12.07
N LYS A 3 -11.15 -2.04 -11.72
CA LYS A 3 -10.68 -3.06 -10.76
C LYS A 3 -9.36 -3.62 -11.28
N ARG A 4 -8.29 -3.51 -10.48
CA ARG A 4 -6.99 -4.09 -10.81
C ARG A 4 -7.11 -5.59 -10.50
N THR A 5 -7.06 -6.43 -11.52
CA THR A 5 -7.09 -7.89 -11.36
C THR A 5 -5.67 -8.41 -11.18
N TYR A 6 -5.43 -9.12 -10.08
CA TYR A 6 -4.09 -9.59 -9.69
C TYR A 6 -3.93 -11.11 -9.72
N MET A 7 -5.03 -11.87 -9.79
CA MET A 7 -5.10 -13.32 -9.62
C MET A 7 -4.16 -14.16 -10.51
N ASP A 8 -3.71 -13.65 -11.66
CA ASP A 8 -2.91 -14.42 -12.63
C ASP A 8 -1.44 -13.97 -12.72
N LYS A 9 -0.97 -13.14 -11.77
CA LYS A 9 0.41 -12.62 -11.78
C LYS A 9 1.27 -13.31 -10.73
N PRO A 10 2.57 -13.54 -11.00
CA PRO A 10 3.48 -14.17 -10.05
C PRO A 10 3.65 -13.39 -8.73
N LEU A 11 3.45 -12.08 -8.74
CA LEU A 11 3.43 -11.22 -7.53
C LEU A 11 2.01 -10.73 -7.19
N GLY A 12 0.99 -11.34 -7.82
CA GLY A 12 -0.39 -10.87 -7.79
C GLY A 12 -0.99 -10.81 -6.39
N ASP A 13 -0.74 -11.84 -5.59
CA ASP A 13 -1.25 -11.91 -4.22
C ASP A 13 -0.65 -10.82 -3.34
N THR A 14 0.66 -10.56 -3.46
CA THR A 14 1.34 -9.49 -2.71
C THR A 14 0.95 -8.10 -3.19
N GLU A 15 0.81 -7.87 -4.50
CA GLU A 15 0.26 -6.61 -5.02
C GLU A 15 -1.16 -6.36 -4.50
N TRP A 16 -2.00 -7.41 -4.42
CA TRP A 16 -3.34 -7.32 -3.86
C TRP A 16 -3.31 -7.00 -2.36
N LEU A 17 -2.47 -7.69 -1.57
CA LEU A 17 -2.29 -7.44 -0.14
C LEU A 17 -1.84 -6.00 0.13
N LEU A 18 -0.89 -5.47 -0.65
CA LEU A 18 -0.43 -4.10 -0.54
C LEU A 18 -1.51 -3.08 -0.92
N GLU A 19 -2.39 -3.39 -1.87
CA GLU A 19 -3.56 -2.55 -2.16
C GLU A 19 -4.54 -2.49 -1.00
N GLN A 20 -4.83 -3.65 -0.38
CA GLN A 20 -5.69 -3.74 0.81
C GLN A 20 -5.07 -2.99 1.99
N TRP A 21 -3.78 -3.22 2.26
CA TRP A 21 -3.01 -2.50 3.28
C TRP A 21 -3.03 -0.99 3.03
N GLY A 22 -2.85 -0.55 1.78
CA GLY A 22 -2.90 0.87 1.44
C GLY A 22 -4.26 1.50 1.72
N SER A 23 -5.36 0.78 1.45
CA SER A 23 -6.71 1.20 1.81
C SER A 23 -6.91 1.26 3.33
N TRP A 24 -6.46 0.24 4.05
CA TRP A 24 -6.46 0.19 5.52
C TRP A 24 -5.66 1.35 6.13
N ARG A 25 -4.47 1.66 5.61
CA ARG A 25 -3.61 2.74 6.12
C ARG A 25 -4.22 4.13 5.92
N MET A 26 -5.03 4.29 4.88
CA MET A 26 -5.74 5.54 4.59
C MET A 26 -7.07 5.64 5.34
N ASP A 27 -7.56 4.53 5.92
CA ASP A 27 -8.77 4.53 6.71
C ASP A 27 -8.59 5.43 7.95
N GLY A 28 -9.56 6.31 8.18
CA GLY A 28 -9.49 7.37 9.20
C GLY A 28 -8.48 8.50 8.94
N MET A 29 -7.66 8.45 7.88
CA MET A 29 -6.72 9.53 7.56
C MET A 29 -7.46 10.76 7.00
N GLY A 30 -7.40 11.87 7.73
CA GLY A 30 -8.05 13.12 7.33
C GLY A 30 -9.46 13.33 7.90
N VAL A 31 -9.98 12.37 8.68
CA VAL A 31 -11.19 12.60 9.51
C VAL A 31 -10.79 13.46 10.71
N PRO A 32 -11.29 14.70 10.85
CA PRO A 32 -11.01 15.49 12.04
C PRO A 32 -11.57 14.76 13.26
N ARG A 33 -10.77 14.61 14.33
CA ARG A 33 -11.16 13.90 15.57
C ARG A 33 -12.36 14.51 16.31
N TYR A 34 -12.80 15.71 15.90
CA TYR A 34 -13.97 16.41 16.42
C TYR A 34 -14.82 16.90 15.24
N VAL A 35 -15.73 16.06 14.79
CA VAL A 35 -16.78 16.40 13.80
C VAL A 35 -18.14 16.22 14.44
N SER A 36 -19.10 17.07 14.10
CA SER A 36 -20.47 16.88 14.56
C SER A 36 -21.03 15.57 14.00
N PRO A 37 -21.93 14.87 14.73
CA PRO A 37 -22.56 13.63 14.27
C PRO A 37 -23.21 13.74 12.87
N SER A 38 -23.66 14.95 12.51
CA SER A 38 -24.22 15.26 11.19
C SER A 38 -23.20 15.21 10.04
N ILE A 39 -21.92 15.50 10.29
CA ILE A 39 -20.85 15.41 9.28
C ILE A 39 -20.40 13.96 9.11
N THR A 40 -20.28 13.19 10.19
CA THR A 40 -19.92 11.76 10.14
C THR A 40 -20.87 10.95 9.28
N ALA A 41 -22.18 11.22 9.33
CA ALA A 41 -23.15 10.53 8.49
C ALA A 41 -23.00 10.85 6.99
N ALA A 42 -22.57 12.08 6.65
CA ALA A 42 -22.34 12.50 5.27
C ALA A 42 -21.00 11.98 4.71
N THR A 43 -19.99 11.75 5.55
CA THR A 43 -18.68 11.21 5.15
C THR A 43 -18.58 9.69 5.24
N ALA A 44 -19.54 9.02 5.90
CA ALA A 44 -19.56 7.56 6.07
C ALA A 44 -19.76 6.77 4.75
N GLY A 45 -20.11 7.43 3.65
CA GLY A 45 -20.39 6.78 2.36
C GLY A 45 -19.18 6.40 1.51
N GLY A 46 -17.96 6.44 2.06
CA GLY A 46 -16.73 6.28 1.28
C GLY A 46 -15.62 5.49 1.97
N GLY A 47 -15.95 4.66 2.96
CA GLY A 47 -14.98 3.71 3.52
C GLY A 47 -14.44 2.84 2.40
N THR A 48 -13.12 2.89 2.16
CA THR A 48 -12.53 2.03 1.13
C THR A 48 -12.68 0.60 1.61
N GLU A 49 -13.49 -0.21 0.94
CA GLU A 49 -13.67 -1.62 1.28
C GLU A 49 -12.33 -2.34 1.17
N TYR A 50 -11.76 -2.69 2.33
CA TYR A 50 -10.68 -3.66 2.45
C TYR A 50 -11.19 -4.88 3.22
N SER A 51 -10.71 -6.07 2.86
CA SER A 51 -11.08 -7.32 3.54
C SER A 51 -9.97 -7.84 4.47
N LEU A 52 -8.90 -7.06 4.63
CA LEU A 52 -7.75 -7.41 5.44
C LEU A 52 -8.07 -7.30 6.94
N THR A 53 -7.60 -8.24 7.76
CA THR A 53 -7.65 -8.12 9.22
C THR A 53 -6.54 -7.20 9.73
N ASP A 54 -6.78 -6.51 10.85
CA ASP A 54 -5.82 -5.58 11.45
C ASP A 54 -4.47 -6.24 11.74
N ASP A 55 -4.46 -7.48 12.26
CA ASP A 55 -3.21 -8.22 12.51
C ASP A 55 -2.40 -8.43 11.23
N THR A 56 -3.07 -8.79 10.14
CA THR A 56 -2.41 -8.95 8.83
C THR A 56 -1.92 -7.61 8.31
N ALA A 57 -2.70 -6.53 8.51
CA ALA A 57 -2.32 -5.18 8.13
C ALA A 57 -1.05 -4.72 8.85
N LEU A 58 -0.95 -5.01 10.15
CA LEU A 58 0.22 -4.68 10.97
C LEU A 58 1.47 -5.46 10.54
N VAL A 59 1.33 -6.73 10.14
CA VAL A 59 2.45 -7.50 9.59
C VAL A 59 2.97 -6.86 8.30
N ILE A 60 2.09 -6.50 7.38
CA ILE A 60 2.46 -5.82 6.13
C ILE A 60 3.08 -4.45 6.42
N ASP A 61 2.51 -3.68 7.35
CA ASP A 61 3.05 -2.38 7.76
C ASP A 61 4.47 -2.52 8.30
N SER A 62 4.72 -3.54 9.13
CA SER A 62 6.06 -3.85 9.63
C SER A 62 7.05 -4.23 8.51
N ALA A 63 6.57 -4.95 7.48
CA ALA A 63 7.38 -5.30 6.32
C ALA A 63 7.78 -4.04 5.55
N VAL A 64 6.82 -3.15 5.26
CA VAL A 64 7.09 -1.88 4.57
C VAL A 64 8.01 -0.99 5.42
N ALA A 65 7.83 -0.92 6.74
CA ALA A 65 8.71 -0.16 7.63
C ALA A 65 10.16 -0.68 7.59
N LYS A 66 10.35 -2.01 7.60
CA LYS A 66 11.67 -2.64 7.46
C LYS A 66 12.27 -2.41 6.07
N LEU A 67 11.45 -2.43 5.02
CA LEU A 67 11.87 -2.08 3.67
C LEU A 67 12.39 -0.63 3.63
N THR A 68 11.65 0.30 4.22
CA THR A 68 12.04 1.72 4.31
C THR A 68 13.35 1.90 5.08
N GLN A 69 13.53 1.19 6.21
CA GLN A 69 14.79 1.20 6.96
C GLN A 69 15.97 0.68 6.13
N ARG A 70 15.75 -0.34 5.29
CA ARG A 70 16.78 -0.91 4.41
C ARG A 70 17.07 -0.03 3.19
N ASN A 71 16.03 0.53 2.58
CA ASN A 71 16.09 1.37 1.40
C ASN A 71 14.91 2.35 1.41
N GLN A 72 15.20 3.58 1.85
CA GLN A 72 14.22 4.65 2.00
C GLN A 72 13.43 4.89 0.70
N GLN A 73 14.13 5.00 -0.44
CA GLN A 73 13.50 5.27 -1.73
C GLN A 73 12.51 4.17 -2.13
N MET A 74 12.89 2.90 -1.94
CA MET A 74 12.04 1.77 -2.30
C MET A 74 10.80 1.68 -1.41
N GLY A 75 10.97 1.86 -0.10
CA GLY A 75 9.86 1.90 0.85
C GLY A 75 8.90 3.06 0.58
N ASP A 76 9.45 4.26 0.33
CA ASP A 76 8.65 5.44 -0.02
C ASP A 76 7.85 5.23 -1.31
N PHE A 77 8.44 4.57 -2.32
CA PHE A 77 7.76 4.33 -3.59
C PHE A 77 6.61 3.34 -3.43
N VAL A 78 6.79 2.28 -2.62
CA VAL A 78 5.72 1.33 -2.26
C VAL A 78 4.61 2.08 -1.52
N TRP A 79 4.94 2.90 -0.53
CA TRP A 79 3.97 3.72 0.21
C TRP A 79 3.22 4.70 -0.71
N LEU A 80 3.93 5.45 -1.56
CA LEU A 80 3.33 6.44 -2.44
C LEU A 80 2.38 5.78 -3.45
N TYR A 81 2.76 4.62 -3.98
CA TYR A 81 1.95 3.91 -4.97
C TYR A 81 0.74 3.20 -4.35
N PHE A 82 0.93 2.41 -3.30
CA PHE A 82 -0.14 1.59 -2.72
C PHE A 82 -0.93 2.31 -1.63
N GLY A 83 -0.28 3.09 -0.76
CA GLY A 83 -0.93 3.86 0.31
C GLY A 83 -1.55 5.15 -0.22
N SER A 84 -0.71 6.07 -0.72
CA SER A 84 -1.18 7.38 -1.19
C SER A 84 -1.85 7.37 -2.56
N LYS A 85 -1.90 6.20 -3.23
CA LYS A 85 -2.49 5.99 -4.57
C LYS A 85 -1.94 6.92 -5.66
N TRP A 86 -0.66 7.32 -5.56
CA TRP A 86 -0.01 8.10 -6.62
C TRP A 86 0.17 7.27 -7.89
N THR A 87 0.11 7.93 -9.05
CA THR A 87 0.43 7.28 -10.32
C THR A 87 1.94 7.10 -10.48
N MET A 88 2.38 6.09 -11.23
CA MET A 88 3.80 5.88 -11.50
C MET A 88 4.47 7.08 -12.19
N VAL A 89 3.72 7.78 -13.04
CA VAL A 89 4.17 9.02 -13.70
C VAL A 89 4.50 10.08 -12.65
N ARG A 90 3.56 10.33 -11.72
CA ARG A 90 3.73 11.31 -10.64
C ARG A 90 4.92 10.95 -9.73
N ILE A 91 5.10 9.67 -9.39
CA ILE A 91 6.24 9.21 -8.59
C ILE A 91 7.55 9.44 -9.32
N GLY A 92 7.59 9.12 -10.62
CA GLY A 92 8.75 9.36 -11.48
C GLY A 92 9.12 10.85 -11.55
N GLU A 93 8.14 11.71 -11.84
CA GLU A 93 8.32 13.17 -11.89
C GLU A 93 8.82 13.74 -10.56
N ALA A 94 8.18 13.38 -9.45
CA ALA A 94 8.57 13.84 -8.11
C ALA A 94 10.00 13.40 -7.74
N SER A 95 10.44 12.27 -8.27
CA SER A 95 11.77 11.70 -8.02
C SER A 95 12.77 11.96 -9.14
N ARG A 96 12.42 12.80 -10.12
CA ARG A 96 13.25 13.17 -11.29
C ARG A 96 13.77 11.96 -12.07
N MET A 97 12.92 10.95 -12.28
CA MET A 97 13.23 9.74 -13.04
C MET A 97 12.09 9.34 -13.99
N SER A 98 12.36 8.42 -14.91
CA SER A 98 11.33 7.90 -15.82
C SER A 98 10.29 7.06 -15.10
N GLU A 99 9.06 7.02 -15.61
CA GLU A 99 7.99 6.14 -15.11
C GLU A 99 8.46 4.67 -15.07
N ARG A 100 9.20 4.25 -16.11
CA ARG A 100 9.75 2.89 -16.20
C ARG A 100 10.69 2.59 -15.03
N SER A 101 11.59 3.53 -14.71
CA SER A 101 12.51 3.36 -13.57
C SER A 101 11.75 3.28 -12.25
N ALA A 102 10.76 4.16 -12.04
CA ALA A 102 9.93 4.13 -10.84
C ALA A 102 9.16 2.81 -10.70
N ARG A 103 8.63 2.28 -11.81
CA ARG A 103 7.92 1.01 -11.85
C ARG A 103 8.81 -0.17 -11.48
N GLU A 104 10.06 -0.19 -11.94
CA GLU A 104 11.00 -1.24 -11.58
C GLU A 104 11.39 -1.18 -10.09
N ILE A 105 11.56 0.01 -9.51
CA ILE A 105 11.79 0.16 -8.06
C ILE A 105 10.58 -0.37 -7.26
N VAL A 106 9.35 -0.02 -7.66
CA VAL A 106 8.15 -0.54 -6.98
C VAL A 106 8.07 -2.06 -7.09
N LYS A 107 8.32 -2.65 -8.27
CA LYS A 107 8.34 -4.11 -8.42
C LYS A 107 9.38 -4.79 -7.53
N GLN A 108 10.57 -4.20 -7.41
CA GLN A 108 11.61 -4.69 -6.49
C GLN A 108 11.13 -4.62 -5.04
N GLY A 109 10.44 -3.54 -4.66
CA GLY A 109 9.81 -3.41 -3.35
C GLY A 109 8.76 -4.48 -3.09
N VAL A 110 7.87 -4.72 -4.06
CA VAL A 110 6.85 -5.78 -3.98
C VAL A 110 7.52 -7.16 -3.81
N ALA A 111 8.54 -7.48 -4.60
CA ALA A 111 9.24 -8.76 -4.50
C ALA A 111 9.97 -8.94 -3.16
N TRP A 112 10.51 -7.85 -2.59
CA TRP A 112 11.10 -7.88 -1.25
C TRP A 112 10.06 -8.13 -0.17
N VAL A 113 8.90 -7.47 -0.24
CA VAL A 113 7.79 -7.70 0.70
C VAL A 113 7.28 -9.13 0.60
N ASP A 114 7.09 -9.63 -0.62
CA ASP A 114 6.69 -11.01 -0.89
C ASP A 114 7.63 -12.02 -0.19
N SER A 115 8.94 -11.85 -0.39
CA SER A 115 9.96 -12.68 0.24
C SER A 115 9.96 -12.57 1.77
N PHE A 116 9.70 -11.38 2.31
CA PHE A 116 9.61 -11.16 3.75
C PHE A 116 8.37 -11.83 4.36
N LEU A 117 7.22 -11.74 3.68
CA LEU A 117 5.99 -12.38 4.14
C LEU A 117 6.10 -13.90 4.10
N GLU A 118 6.80 -14.47 3.12
CA GLU A 118 7.03 -15.92 3.07
C GLU A 118 7.81 -16.42 4.29
N GLN A 119 8.83 -15.69 4.76
CA GLN A 119 9.55 -16.02 6.00
C GLN A 119 8.65 -16.00 7.25
N PHE A 120 7.65 -15.12 7.28
CA PHE A 120 6.68 -15.09 8.37
C PHE A 120 5.70 -16.26 8.30
N ARG A 121 5.34 -16.72 7.09
CA ARG A 121 4.47 -17.89 6.90
C ARG A 121 5.18 -19.19 7.27
N GLU A 122 6.47 -19.31 6.98
CA GLU A 122 7.28 -20.48 7.38
C GLU A 122 7.51 -20.57 8.91
N ALA A 123 7.50 -19.42 9.60
CA ALA A 123 7.75 -19.34 11.04
C ALA A 123 6.51 -19.45 11.93
N ALA A 124 5.30 -19.40 11.36
CA ALA A 124 4.00 -19.46 12.05
C ALA A 124 3.44 -20.89 12.07
#